data_AF-A0A2T3KS87-F1
#
_entry.id   AF-A0A2T3KS87-F1
#
_cell.length_a   1.000
_cell.length_b   1.000
_cell.length_c   1.000
_cell.angle_alpha   90.00
_cell.angle_beta   90.00
_cell.angle_gamma   90.00
#
_symmetry.space_group_name_H-M   'P 1'
#
loop_
_entity.id
_entity.type
_entity.pdbx_description
1 polymer ?
#
loop_
_entity_poly.entity_id
_entity_poly.type
_entity_poly.pdbx_seq_one_letter_code
_entity_poly.pdbx_strand_id
1 'polypeptide(L)'
;MFHLKKMIFSVLFHFYQFFTLSYPLWLMISSIGVSIGIILLLSGGHHFEQGITAISSFSLICLYLIALKHFYLKLLNWSDTRTSEDIIVPLR
;
A
#
# COMPACT_ATOMS: atom_id res chain seq x y z
N MET A 1 16.17 -21.40 -9.73
CA MET A 1 14.86 -20.90 -9.25
C MET A 1 14.76 -20.80 -7.73
N PHE A 2 15.20 -21.81 -6.97
CA PHE A 2 15.15 -21.81 -5.50
C PHE A 2 15.91 -20.65 -4.84
N HIS A 3 17.17 -20.41 -5.25
CA HIS A 3 17.97 -19.28 -4.71
C HIS A 3 17.33 -17.91 -4.97
N LEU A 4 16.70 -17.72 -6.14
CA LEU A 4 16.01 -16.48 -6.48
C LEU A 4 14.81 -16.24 -5.56
N LYS A 5 13.97 -17.25 -5.35
CA LYS A 5 12.83 -17.16 -4.42
C LYS A 5 13.30 -16.83 -3.00
N LYS A 6 14.35 -17.48 -2.52
CA LYS A 6 14.92 -17.22 -1.18
C LYS A 6 15.46 -15.80 -1.05
N MET A 7 16.13 -15.26 -2.07
CA MET A 7 16.56 -13.86 -2.07
C MET A 7 15.37 -12.89 -2.05
N ILE A 8 14.37 -13.12 -2.91
CA ILE A 8 13.15 -12.28 -2.96
C ILE A 8 12.45 -12.31 -1.60
N PHE A 9 12.26 -13.49 -1.02
CA PHE A 9 11.67 -13.63 0.31
C PHE A 9 12.48 -12.91 1.37
N SER A 10 13.82 -13.04 1.37
CA SER A 10 14.67 -12.36 2.36
C SER A 10 14.54 -10.84 2.29
N VAL A 11 14.48 -10.27 1.08
CA VAL A 11 14.31 -8.83 0.88
C VAL A 11 12.92 -8.39 1.35
N LEU A 12 11.86 -9.05 0.88
CA LEU A 12 10.48 -8.71 1.26
C LEU A 12 10.24 -8.95 2.77
N PHE A 13 10.81 -9.97 3.36
CA PHE A 13 10.67 -10.21 4.79
C PHE A 13 11.43 -9.16 5.60
N HIS A 14 12.61 -8.72 5.15
CA HIS A 14 13.35 -7.63 5.80
C HIS A 14 12.54 -6.32 5.84
N PHE A 15 11.87 -5.99 4.75
CA PHE A 15 11.02 -4.79 4.68
C PHE A 15 9.60 -4.98 5.24
N TYR A 16 9.23 -6.19 5.68
CA TYR A 16 7.87 -6.49 6.12
C TYR A 16 7.39 -5.58 7.25
N GLN A 17 8.20 -5.41 8.31
CA GLN A 17 7.82 -4.56 9.44
C GLN A 17 7.66 -3.09 9.03
N PHE A 18 8.58 -2.59 8.19
CA PHE A 18 8.49 -1.24 7.64
C PHE A 18 7.22 -1.07 6.80
N PHE A 19 6.90 -2.04 5.94
CA PHE A 19 5.71 -2.02 5.11
C PHE A 19 4.43 -2.03 5.96
N THR A 20 4.33 -2.92 6.95
CA THR A 20 3.17 -3.03 7.83
C THR A 20 2.93 -1.77 8.66
N LEU A 21 3.99 -1.07 9.07
CA LEU A 21 3.88 0.15 9.86
C LEU A 21 3.65 1.40 9.00
N SER A 22 4.29 1.49 7.84
CA SER A 22 4.15 2.64 6.94
C SER A 22 2.87 2.62 6.12
N TYR A 23 2.38 1.44 5.72
CA TYR A 23 1.16 1.31 4.91
C TYR A 23 -0.07 2.04 5.50
N PRO A 24 -0.48 1.82 6.76
CA PRO A 24 -1.64 2.52 7.32
C PRO A 24 -1.41 4.03 7.40
N LEU A 25 -0.18 4.48 7.62
CA LEU A 25 0.17 5.90 7.65
C LEU A 25 0.00 6.55 6.27
N TRP A 26 0.49 5.90 5.21
CA TRP A 26 0.32 6.37 3.84
C TRP A 26 -1.14 6.39 3.41
N LEU A 27 -1.92 5.38 3.82
CA LEU A 27 -3.36 5.32 3.54
C LEU A 27 -4.10 6.44 4.28
N MET A 28 -3.74 6.71 5.54
CA MET A 28 -4.31 7.79 6.33
C MET A 28 -4.00 9.16 5.72
N ILE A 29 -2.76 9.41 5.31
CA ILE A 29 -2.35 10.65 4.61
C ILE A 29 -3.16 10.81 3.32
N SER A 30 -3.33 9.73 2.55
CA SER A 30 -4.09 9.76 1.31
C SER A 30 -5.57 10.05 1.56
N SER A 31 -6.15 9.45 2.59
CA SER A 31 -7.53 9.75 3.01
C SER A 31 -7.69 11.22 3.40
N ILE A 32 -6.75 11.78 4.17
CA ILE A 32 -6.76 13.20 4.54
C ILE A 32 -6.68 14.07 3.29
N GLY A 33 -5.82 13.72 2.32
CA GLY A 33 -5.69 14.42 1.05
C GLY A 33 -7.00 14.42 0.23
N VAL A 34 -7.72 13.30 0.18
CA VAL A 34 -9.05 13.24 -0.44
C VAL A 34 -10.05 14.11 0.32
N SER A 35 -10.08 14.06 1.64
CA SER A 35 -10.98 14.90 2.45
C SER A 35 -10.72 16.40 2.23
N ILE A 36 -9.47 16.83 2.19
CA ILE A 36 -9.09 18.22 1.85
C ILE A 36 -9.55 18.56 0.43
N GLY A 37 -9.34 17.67 -0.53
CA GLY A 37 -9.80 17.87 -1.90
C GLY A 37 -11.33 18.05 -2.00
N ILE A 38 -12.11 17.27 -1.24
CA ILE A 38 -13.57 17.42 -1.15
C ILE A 38 -13.95 18.77 -0.54
N ILE A 39 -13.28 19.19 0.53
CA ILE A 39 -13.51 20.51 1.16
C ILE A 39 -13.27 21.64 0.14
N LEU A 40 -12.16 21.57 -0.61
CA LEU A 40 -11.83 22.55 -1.65
C LEU A 40 -12.86 22.56 -2.78
N LEU A 41 -13.35 21.38 -3.18
CA LEU A 41 -14.38 21.24 -4.21
C LEU A 41 -15.71 21.86 -3.77
N LEU A 42 -16.12 21.63 -2.52
CA LEU A 42 -17.34 22.17 -1.93
C LEU A 42 -17.26 23.66 -1.61
N SER A 43 -16.04 24.20 -1.41
CA SER A 43 -15.84 25.60 -1.07
C SER A 43 -16.25 26.57 -2.19
N GLY A 44 -16.44 26.10 -3.44
CA GLY A 44 -16.96 26.89 -4.56
C GLY A 44 -16.13 28.14 -4.89
N GLY A 45 -15.34 28.09 -5.98
CA GLY A 45 -14.54 29.25 -6.42
C GLY A 45 -13.28 28.83 -7.18
N HIS A 46 -12.21 29.62 -7.05
CA HIS A 46 -10.91 29.42 -7.71
C HIS A 46 -10.20 28.09 -7.34
N HIS A 47 -10.66 27.38 -6.31
CA HIS A 47 -10.03 26.15 -5.83
C HIS A 47 -10.68 24.87 -6.36
N PHE A 48 -11.70 24.97 -7.23
CA PHE A 48 -12.42 23.81 -7.74
C PHE A 48 -11.51 22.83 -8.50
N GLU A 49 -10.69 23.33 -9.42
CA GLU A 49 -9.73 22.50 -10.17
C GLU A 49 -8.70 21.85 -9.23
N GLN A 50 -8.21 22.60 -8.25
CA GLN A 50 -7.28 22.10 -7.23
C GLN A 50 -7.91 21.00 -6.38
N GLY A 51 -9.19 21.12 -6.05
CA GLY A 51 -9.98 20.09 -5.39
C GLY A 51 -10.06 18.81 -6.23
N ILE A 52 -10.37 18.93 -7.54
CA ILE A 52 -10.39 17.79 -8.47
C ILE A 52 -9.02 17.12 -8.57
N THR A 53 -7.94 17.90 -8.73
CA THR A 53 -6.58 17.38 -8.81
C THR A 53 -6.18 16.67 -7.52
N ALA A 54 -6.51 17.23 -6.36
CA ALA A 54 -6.24 16.61 -5.06
C ALA A 54 -7.01 15.29 -4.90
N ILE A 55 -8.33 15.28 -5.14
CA ILE A 55 -9.15 14.07 -5.03
C ILE A 55 -8.62 12.97 -5.96
N SER A 56 -8.40 13.29 -7.24
CA SER A 56 -7.94 12.31 -8.23
C SER A 56 -6.56 11.75 -7.90
N SER A 57 -5.59 12.61 -7.56
CA SER A 57 -4.23 12.18 -7.22
C SER A 57 -4.20 11.32 -5.96
N PHE A 58 -4.83 11.74 -4.86
CA PHE A 58 -4.85 10.96 -3.63
C PHE A 58 -5.69 9.68 -3.75
N SER A 59 -6.75 9.67 -4.57
CA SER A 59 -7.50 8.44 -4.85
C SER A 59 -6.66 7.44 -5.65
N LEU A 60 -5.90 7.91 -6.64
CA LEU A 60 -4.95 7.07 -7.39
C LEU A 60 -3.87 6.49 -6.47
N ILE A 61 -3.35 7.29 -5.55
CA ILE A 61 -2.37 6.83 -4.54
C ILE A 61 -3.01 5.77 -3.63
N CYS A 62 -4.25 5.96 -3.15
CA CYS A 62 -4.96 4.95 -2.39
C CYS A 62 -5.10 3.62 -3.14
N LEU A 63 -5.53 3.66 -4.40
CA LEU A 63 -5.65 2.47 -5.24
C LEU A 63 -4.30 1.78 -5.45
N TYR A 64 -3.26 2.57 -5.72
CA TYR A 64 -1.89 2.07 -5.84
C TYR A 64 -1.44 1.38 -4.55
N LEU A 65 -1.65 1.99 -3.38
CA LEU A 65 -1.30 1.40 -2.09
C LEU A 65 -2.03 0.08 -1.86
N ILE A 66 -3.34 0.01 -2.13
CA ILE A 66 -4.13 -1.23 -2.00
C ILE A 66 -3.56 -2.33 -2.90
N ALA A 67 -3.30 -2.00 -4.17
CA ALA A 67 -2.68 -2.94 -5.11
C ALA A 67 -1.30 -3.37 -4.62
N LEU A 68 -0.47 -2.44 -4.18
CA LEU A 68 0.86 -2.70 -3.63
C LEU A 68 0.80 -3.67 -2.45
N LYS A 69 -0.10 -3.46 -1.48
CA LYS A 69 -0.31 -4.38 -0.36
C LYS A 69 -0.70 -5.77 -0.84
N HIS A 70 -1.64 -5.87 -1.78
CA HIS A 70 -2.07 -7.15 -2.32
C HIS A 70 -0.92 -7.89 -3.01
N PHE A 71 -0.19 -7.21 -3.91
CA PHE A 71 0.93 -7.81 -4.63
C PHE A 71 2.10 -8.15 -3.72
N TYR A 72 2.39 -7.31 -2.73
CA TYR A 72 3.45 -7.53 -1.76
C TYR A 72 3.21 -8.82 -0.98
N LEU A 73 2.02 -8.99 -0.40
CA LEU A 73 1.69 -10.19 0.38
C LEU A 73 1.67 -11.44 -0.52
N LYS A 74 1.11 -11.32 -1.73
CA LYS A 74 1.09 -12.42 -2.70
C LYS A 74 2.50 -12.84 -3.12
N LEU A 75 3.39 -11.88 -3.37
CA LEU A 75 4.77 -12.13 -3.76
C LEU A 75 5.58 -12.72 -2.59
N LEU A 76 5.38 -12.21 -1.37
CA LEU A 76 6.00 -12.74 -0.16
C LEU A 76 5.62 -14.22 0.02
N ASN A 77 4.33 -14.54 -0.01
CA ASN A 77 3.83 -15.92 0.12
C ASN A 77 4.30 -16.82 -1.04
N TRP A 78 4.35 -16.32 -2.27
CA TRP A 78 4.87 -17.09 -3.41
C TRP A 78 6.37 -17.36 -3.33
N SER A 79 7.12 -16.42 -2.76
CA SER A 79 8.57 -16.50 -2.57
C SER A 79 8.97 -17.34 -1.36
N ASP A 80 8.03 -17.60 -0.44
CA ASP A 80 8.29 -18.47 0.69
C ASP A 80 8.54 -19.90 0.23
N THR A 81 9.76 -20.37 0.47
CA THR A 81 10.20 -21.73 0.15
C THR A 81 10.21 -22.64 1.38
N ARG A 82 9.73 -22.16 2.54
CA ARG A 82 9.57 -22.97 3.74
C ARG A 82 8.38 -23.90 3.54
N THR A 83 8.64 -25.07 2.95
CA THR A 83 7.72 -26.21 2.97
C THR A 83 7.67 -26.81 4.38
N SER A 84 7.04 -26.10 5.31
CA SER A 84 6.59 -26.66 6.57
C SER A 84 5.13 -26.26 6.66
N GLU A 85 4.25 -27.25 6.67
CA GLU A 85 2.81 -27.13 6.86
C GLU A 85 2.44 -26.45 8.20
N ASP A 86 3.41 -25.97 9.00
CA ASP A 86 3.22 -25.43 10.36
C ASP A 86 3.62 -23.97 10.57
N ILE A 87 4.14 -23.26 9.56
CA ILE A 87 4.41 -21.81 9.70
C ILE A 87 3.77 -21.05 8.55
N ILE A 88 2.44 -21.17 8.45
CA ILE A 88 1.63 -20.08 7.93
C ILE A 88 1.85 -18.94 8.91
N VAL A 89 2.78 -18.02 8.64
CA VAL A 89 2.83 -16.75 9.39
C VAL A 89 1.46 -16.12 9.19
N PRO A 90 0.59 -16.06 10.22
CA PRO A 90 -0.65 -15.36 10.07
C PRO A 90 -0.27 -13.89 9.99
N LEU A 91 -0.30 -13.35 8.78
CA LEU A 91 -0.22 -11.92 8.51
C LEU A 91 -1.49 -11.29 9.10
N ARG A 92 -1.52 -11.12 10.42
CA ARG A 92 -2.59 -10.49 11.18
C ARG A 92 -2.51 -8.98 11.07
#